data_AF-A0A9E8N532-F1
#
_entry.id   AF-A0A9E8N532-F1
#
_cell.length_a   1.000
_cell.length_b   1.000
_cell.length_c   1.000
_cell.angle_alpha   90.00
_cell.angle_beta   90.00
_cell.angle_gamma   90.00
#
_symmetry.space_group_name_H-M   'P 1'
#
loop_
_entity.id
_entity.type
_entity.pdbx_description
1 polymer ?
#
loop_
_entity_poly.entity_id
_entity_poly.type
_entity_poly.pdbx_seq_one_letter_code
_entity_poly.pdbx_strand_id
1 'polypeptide(L)'
;MKPLISILAAFIFCSAVFPQQDDELAKSIERGKMVYSENCITCHMGGGEGIPATFPPLAKADYFDKNPENAIKAVKFGLIGKIKVNGVDYDNMMPNPGLGNDEIADLVNYIMNSWGNTSEKKMVTEKMVEDLKEKK
;
A
#
# COMPACT_ATOMS: atom_id res chain seq x y z
N MET A 1 -35.20 -43.15 -31.54
CA MET A 1 -34.82 -41.75 -31.76
C MET A 1 -34.68 -41.08 -30.39
N LYS A 2 -33.46 -40.70 -29.99
CA LYS A 2 -33.21 -39.80 -28.84
C LYS A 2 -33.42 -38.34 -29.33
N PRO A 3 -33.84 -37.42 -28.46
CA PRO A 3 -32.84 -36.67 -27.68
C PRO A 3 -33.20 -36.71 -26.17
N LEU A 4 -32.26 -36.99 -25.25
CA LEU A 4 -31.20 -36.07 -24.78
C LEU A 4 -31.76 -34.68 -24.43
N ILE A 5 -31.76 -34.34 -23.14
CA ILE A 5 -31.57 -33.02 -22.48
C ILE A 5 -31.95 -33.28 -21.01
N SER A 6 -31.02 -33.76 -20.20
CA SER A 6 -30.07 -32.98 -19.40
C SER A 6 -30.65 -32.55 -18.05
N ILE A 7 -30.29 -33.37 -17.05
CA ILE A 7 -29.98 -33.05 -15.66
C ILE A 7 -30.09 -31.54 -15.36
N LEU A 8 -31.16 -31.17 -14.64
CA LEU A 8 -31.27 -29.90 -13.94
C LEU A 8 -30.27 -29.94 -12.77
N ALA A 9 -28.99 -29.81 -13.07
CA ALA A 9 -27.95 -29.66 -12.06
C ALA A 9 -28.11 -28.26 -11.47
N ALA A 10 -28.50 -28.24 -10.20
CA ALA A 10 -28.48 -27.05 -9.36
C ALA A 10 -27.08 -26.41 -9.41
N PHE A 11 -26.94 -25.34 -10.17
CA PHE A 11 -25.86 -24.37 -10.02
C PHE A 11 -26.42 -23.14 -9.32
N ILE A 12 -26.84 -23.32 -8.08
CA ILE A 12 -26.85 -22.24 -7.09
C ILE A 12 -25.40 -22.13 -6.61
N PHE A 13 -24.51 -21.62 -7.47
CA PHE A 13 -23.14 -21.35 -7.08
C PHE A 13 -23.11 -20.00 -6.38
N CYS A 14 -23.36 -20.06 -5.08
CA CYS A 14 -22.86 -19.21 -4.01
C CYS A 14 -22.31 -17.83 -4.45
N SER A 15 -23.20 -16.82 -4.50
CA SER A 15 -22.85 -15.42 -4.69
C SER A 15 -22.42 -14.73 -3.38
N ALA A 16 -21.60 -15.39 -2.56
CA ALA A 16 -21.22 -14.91 -1.22
C ALA A 16 -19.71 -14.60 -1.06
N VAL A 17 -18.96 -14.41 -2.15
CA VAL A 17 -17.50 -14.20 -2.08
C VAL A 17 -17.09 -12.71 -2.09
N PHE A 18 -18.02 -11.77 -2.28
CA PHE A 18 -17.68 -10.34 -2.44
C PHE A 18 -17.72 -9.40 -1.22
N PRO A 19 -18.15 -9.76 0.02
CA PRO A 19 -18.06 -8.84 1.16
C PRO A 19 -16.72 -8.88 1.93
N GLN A 20 -15.84 -9.86 1.69
CA GLN A 20 -14.72 -10.13 2.59
C GLN A 20 -13.46 -9.29 2.32
N GLN A 21 -13.25 -8.81 1.09
CA GLN A 21 -12.03 -8.08 0.73
C GLN A 21 -12.04 -6.62 1.21
N ASP A 22 -13.20 -5.96 1.19
CA ASP A 22 -13.32 -4.55 1.63
C ASP A 22 -13.19 -4.44 3.16
N ASP A 23 -13.63 -5.46 3.91
CA ASP A 23 -13.49 -5.53 5.37
C ASP A 23 -12.03 -5.70 5.81
N GLU A 24 -11.28 -6.57 5.13
CA GLU A 24 -9.86 -6.80 5.45
C GLU A 24 -8.98 -5.60 5.09
N LEU A 25 -9.27 -4.90 4.00
CA LEU A 25 -8.55 -3.66 3.67
C LEU A 25 -8.80 -2.58 4.72
N ALA A 26 -10.04 -2.41 5.19
CA ALA A 26 -10.38 -1.43 6.23
C ALA A 26 -9.61 -1.70 7.54
N LYS A 27 -9.55 -2.96 7.99
CA LYS A 27 -8.76 -3.36 9.16
C LYS A 27 -7.27 -3.13 8.96
N SER A 28 -6.76 -3.42 7.77
CA SER A 28 -5.36 -3.17 7.40
C SER A 28 -5.01 -1.68 7.47
N ILE A 29 -5.88 -0.81 6.95
CA ILE A 29 -5.76 0.65 7.02
C ILE A 29 -5.76 1.13 8.48
N GLU A 30 -6.62 0.56 9.34
CA GLU A 30 -6.68 0.92 10.76
C GLU A 30 -5.39 0.58 11.50
N ARG A 31 -4.84 -0.63 11.30
CA ARG A 31 -3.54 -1.01 11.86
C ARG A 31 -2.41 -0.14 11.29
N GLY A 32 -2.42 0.11 9.99
CA GLY A 32 -1.43 0.94 9.30
C GLY A 32 -1.39 2.38 9.80
N LYS A 33 -2.53 2.94 10.21
CA LYS A 33 -2.60 4.27 10.84
C LYS A 33 -1.83 4.33 12.16
N MET A 34 -1.87 3.25 12.95
CA MET A 34 -1.12 3.18 14.21
C MET A 34 0.38 3.12 13.91
N VAL A 35 0.80 2.25 12.99
CA VAL A 35 2.19 2.16 12.53
C VAL A 35 2.70 3.52 12.02
N TYR A 36 1.89 4.24 11.23
CA TYR A 36 2.22 5.58 10.74
C TYR A 36 2.45 6.59 11.87
N SER A 37 1.56 6.59 12.86
CA SER A 37 1.61 7.53 13.98
C SER A 37 2.85 7.32 14.85
N GLU A 38 3.33 6.08 14.96
CA GLU A 38 4.50 5.75 15.77
C GLU A 38 5.83 5.95 15.02
N ASN A 39 5.85 5.68 13.71
CA ASN A 39 7.10 5.55 12.96
C ASN A 39 7.33 6.64 11.91
N CYS A 40 6.27 7.28 11.40
CA CYS A 40 6.35 8.11 10.18
C CYS A 40 6.01 9.58 10.42
N ILE A 41 5.15 9.87 11.41
CA ILE A 41 4.57 11.20 11.62
C ILE A 41 5.60 12.29 11.87
N THR A 42 6.73 11.96 12.51
CA THR A 42 7.77 12.95 12.85
C THR A 42 8.40 13.59 11.61
N CYS A 43 8.48 12.86 10.49
CA CYS A 43 9.06 13.35 9.25
C CYS A 43 8.00 13.71 8.20
N HIS A 44 6.96 12.88 8.06
CA HIS A 44 5.94 13.05 7.04
C HIS A 44 4.70 13.83 7.49
N MET A 45 4.66 14.24 8.76
CA MET A 45 3.58 15.04 9.37
C MET A 45 2.24 14.31 9.48
N GLY A 46 1.30 14.87 10.24
CA GLY A 46 0.03 14.20 10.53
C GLY A 46 -0.88 14.01 9.31
N GLY A 47 -0.85 14.94 8.36
CA GLY A 47 -1.60 14.89 7.11
C GLY A 47 -0.80 14.35 5.93
N GLY A 48 0.39 13.78 6.15
CA GLY A 48 1.25 13.30 5.07
C GLY A 48 1.84 14.43 4.21
N GLU A 49 1.79 15.69 4.66
CA GLU A 49 2.24 16.86 3.89
C GLU A 49 3.78 16.99 3.82
N GLY A 50 4.51 16.34 4.72
CA GLY A 50 5.96 16.45 4.81
C GLY A 50 6.45 17.88 5.04
N ILE A 51 7.69 18.15 4.63
CA ILE A 51 8.31 19.48 4.62
C ILE A 51 8.94 19.69 3.25
N PRO A 52 8.51 20.69 2.45
CA PRO A 52 9.07 20.95 1.12
C PRO A 52 10.60 20.99 1.13
N ALA A 53 11.23 20.33 0.15
CA ALA A 53 12.68 20.18 0.00
C ALA A 53 13.43 19.44 1.14
N THR A 54 12.74 19.00 2.20
CA THR A 54 13.34 18.22 3.31
C THR A 54 12.74 16.82 3.41
N PHE A 55 11.43 16.73 3.65
CA PHE A 55 10.70 15.46 3.73
C PHE A 55 9.59 15.41 2.68
N PRO A 56 9.59 14.42 1.77
CA PRO A 56 8.61 14.37 0.71
C PRO A 56 7.19 14.20 1.26
N PRO A 57 6.18 14.82 0.62
CA PRO A 57 4.79 14.55 0.95
C PRO A 57 4.45 13.11 0.59
N LEU A 58 3.62 12.49 1.42
CA LEU A 58 2.90 11.26 1.13
C LEU A 58 1.47 11.55 0.66
N ALA A 59 0.95 12.75 0.93
CA ALA A 59 -0.34 13.20 0.45
C ALA A 59 -0.28 13.55 -1.04
N LYS A 60 -1.19 12.95 -1.83
CA LYS A 60 -1.30 13.11 -3.28
C LYS A 60 0.05 12.92 -3.98
N ALA A 61 0.81 11.91 -3.57
CA ALA A 61 2.19 11.73 -4.03
C ALA A 61 2.25 10.85 -5.28
N ASP A 62 2.74 11.42 -6.38
CA ASP A 62 2.93 10.72 -7.66
C ASP A 62 3.91 9.53 -7.59
N TYR A 63 4.78 9.51 -6.57
CA TYR A 63 5.89 8.59 -6.40
C TYR A 63 5.50 7.12 -6.37
N PHE A 64 4.30 6.79 -5.86
CA PHE A 64 3.80 5.43 -5.72
C PHE A 64 2.46 5.18 -6.42
N ASP A 65 1.85 6.19 -7.05
CA ASP A 65 0.58 6.05 -7.79
C ASP A 65 0.68 4.98 -8.89
N LYS A 66 1.74 5.04 -9.72
CA LYS A 66 1.97 4.11 -10.84
C LYS A 66 2.80 2.88 -10.47
N ASN A 67 3.49 2.92 -9.34
CA ASN A 67 4.31 1.81 -8.88
C ASN A 67 4.24 1.69 -7.35
N PRO A 68 3.20 1.00 -6.83
CA PRO A 68 3.02 0.76 -5.41
C PRO A 68 4.23 0.11 -4.71
N GLU A 69 5.06 -0.63 -5.45
CA GLU A 69 6.27 -1.24 -4.90
C GLU A 69 7.31 -0.21 -4.46
N ASN A 70 7.28 1.01 -5.01
CA ASN A 70 8.19 2.07 -4.58
C ASN A 70 7.97 2.43 -3.10
N ALA A 71 6.71 2.51 -2.66
CA ALA A 71 6.38 2.74 -1.26
C ALA A 71 6.86 1.57 -0.38
N ILE A 72 6.59 0.33 -0.82
CA ILE A 72 7.00 -0.86 -0.06
C ILE A 72 8.53 -0.92 0.07
N LYS A 73 9.28 -0.66 -1.00
CA LYS A 73 10.75 -0.68 -1.00
C LYS A 73 11.32 0.43 -0.13
N ALA A 74 10.78 1.65 -0.23
CA ALA A 74 11.24 2.79 0.58
C ALA A 74 11.09 2.52 2.08
N VAL A 75 10.00 1.88 2.50
CA VAL A 75 9.83 1.47 3.90
C VAL A 75 10.73 0.28 4.24
N LYS A 76 10.68 -0.80 3.45
CA LYS A 76 11.36 -2.06 3.76
C LYS A 76 12.88 -1.95 3.79
N PHE A 77 13.46 -1.13 2.92
CA PHE A 77 14.92 -1.03 2.75
C PHE A 77 15.46 0.35 3.13
N GLY A 78 14.59 1.32 3.42
CA GLY A 78 14.98 2.73 3.45
C GLY A 78 15.10 3.29 2.03
N LEU A 79 15.48 4.57 1.95
CA LEU A 79 15.67 5.28 0.69
C LEU A 79 16.81 6.29 0.85
N ILE A 80 17.78 6.26 -0.06
CA ILE A 80 18.90 7.20 -0.07
C ILE A 80 19.02 7.80 -1.47
N GLY A 81 19.26 9.10 -1.52
CA GLY A 81 19.61 9.81 -2.73
C GLY A 81 18.43 10.55 -3.37
N LYS A 82 18.65 10.97 -4.61
CA LYS A 82 17.75 11.88 -5.31
C LYS A 82 16.47 11.20 -5.74
N ILE A 83 15.35 11.76 -5.31
CA ILE A 83 14.01 11.46 -5.82
C ILE A 83 13.28 12.74 -6.20
N LYS A 84 12.23 12.58 -7.00
CA LYS A 84 11.29 13.66 -7.31
C LYS A 84 9.90 13.21 -6.89
N VAL A 85 9.23 14.06 -6.12
CA VAL A 85 7.85 13.84 -5.67
C VAL A 85 7.05 15.09 -5.97
N ASN A 86 5.97 14.95 -6.73
CA ASN A 86 5.11 16.06 -7.17
C ASN A 86 5.89 17.21 -7.82
N GLY A 87 6.91 16.87 -8.61
CA GLY A 87 7.78 17.83 -9.30
C GLY A 87 8.93 18.42 -8.45
N VAL A 88 8.91 18.24 -7.13
CA VAL A 88 9.93 18.76 -6.19
C VAL A 88 11.04 17.73 -5.98
N ASP A 89 12.30 18.18 -6.02
CA ASP A 89 13.47 17.32 -5.76
C ASP A 89 13.73 17.17 -4.26
N TYR A 90 14.09 15.95 -3.86
CA TYR A 90 14.51 15.59 -2.51
C TYR A 90 15.79 14.78 -2.61
N ASP A 91 16.77 15.07 -1.77
CA ASP A 91 18.05 14.37 -1.72
C ASP A 91 18.45 14.16 -0.26
N ASN A 92 17.76 13.22 0.38
CA ASN A 92 17.90 12.91 1.79
C ASN A 92 17.92 11.39 2.00
N MET A 93 18.12 10.98 3.26
CA MET A 93 18.03 9.60 3.69
C MET A 93 16.74 9.38 4.49
N MET A 94 15.95 8.40 4.07
CA MET A 94 14.93 7.76 4.89
C MET A 94 15.51 6.45 5.44
N PRO A 95 15.69 6.31 6.77
CA PRO A 95 16.17 5.07 7.35
C PRO A 95 15.11 3.97 7.23
N ASN A 96 15.57 2.72 7.27
CA ASN A 96 14.69 1.57 7.47
C ASN A 96 14.14 1.61 8.91
N PRO A 97 12.81 1.68 9.12
CA PRO A 97 12.21 1.73 10.45
C PRO A 97 12.25 0.39 11.21
N GLY A 98 12.64 -0.72 10.56
CA GLY A 98 12.75 -2.04 11.19
C GLY A 98 11.42 -2.77 11.36
N LEU A 99 10.42 -2.44 10.53
CA LEU A 99 9.07 -3.00 10.58
C LEU A 99 8.99 -4.42 9.99
N GLY A 100 8.05 -5.21 10.51
CA GLY A 100 7.64 -6.51 9.96
C GLY A 100 6.96 -6.41 8.60
N ASN A 101 6.91 -7.51 7.85
CA ASN A 101 6.29 -7.52 6.51
C ASN A 101 4.78 -7.19 6.56
N ASP A 102 4.09 -7.64 7.61
CA ASP A 102 2.69 -7.37 7.89
C ASP A 102 2.45 -5.90 8.24
N GLU A 103 3.28 -5.34 9.13
CA GLU A 103 3.24 -3.92 9.48
C GLU A 103 3.48 -3.01 8.27
N ILE A 104 4.43 -3.38 7.39
CA ILE A 104 4.70 -2.66 6.15
C ILE A 104 3.49 -2.73 5.21
N ALA A 105 2.86 -3.90 5.08
CA ALA A 105 1.68 -4.04 4.24
C ALA A 105 0.54 -3.15 4.73
N ASP A 106 0.27 -3.16 6.04
CA ASP A 106 -0.73 -2.31 6.68
C ASP A 106 -0.42 -0.82 6.51
N LEU A 107 0.82 -0.42 6.78
CA LEU A 107 1.27 0.97 6.62
C LEU A 107 1.08 1.48 5.19
N VAL A 108 1.49 0.70 4.19
CA VAL A 108 1.37 1.10 2.79
C VAL A 108 -0.10 1.16 2.36
N ASN A 109 -0.94 0.24 2.84
CA ASN A 109 -2.38 0.32 2.62
C ASN A 109 -2.98 1.59 3.22
N TYR A 110 -2.59 1.97 4.45
CA TYR A 110 -3.02 3.22 5.06
C TYR A 110 -2.61 4.44 4.21
N ILE A 111 -1.33 4.52 3.79
CA ILE A 111 -0.82 5.64 2.98
C ILE A 111 -1.57 5.73 1.65
N MET A 112 -1.72 4.63 0.92
CA MET A 112 -2.35 4.60 -0.40
C MET A 112 -3.84 4.96 -0.39
N ASN A 113 -4.50 4.77 0.75
CA ASN A 113 -5.93 5.07 0.93
C ASN A 113 -6.16 6.35 1.74
N SER A 114 -5.11 7.14 1.98
CA SER A 114 -5.17 8.40 2.71
C SER A 114 -4.94 9.60 1.79
N TRP A 115 -5.39 10.77 2.25
CA TRP A 115 -5.03 12.09 1.70
C TRP A 115 -5.31 12.30 0.19
N GLY A 116 -6.23 11.53 -0.38
CA GLY A 116 -6.58 11.62 -1.80
C GLY A 116 -5.55 10.97 -2.74
N ASN A 117 -4.73 10.05 -2.21
CA ASN A 117 -3.88 9.18 -3.02
C ASN A 117 -4.73 8.27 -3.91
N THR A 118 -4.19 7.95 -5.09
CA THR A 118 -4.87 7.11 -6.09
C THR A 118 -3.93 5.99 -6.51
N SER A 119 -3.88 4.92 -5.72
CA SER A 119 -3.15 3.71 -6.07
C SER A 119 -4.00 2.81 -6.97
N GLU A 120 -3.42 2.35 -8.08
CA GLU A 120 -4.06 1.33 -8.93
C GLU A 120 -4.20 -0.02 -8.20
N LYS A 121 -3.36 -0.28 -7.20
CA LYS A 121 -3.41 -1.51 -6.42
C LYS A 121 -4.30 -1.32 -5.19
N LYS A 122 -5.40 -2.09 -5.16
CA LYS A 122 -6.40 -2.05 -4.09
C LYS A 122 -5.88 -2.53 -2.73
N MET A 123 -4.93 -3.47 -2.69
CA MET A 123 -4.41 -4.03 -1.44
C MET A 123 -2.98 -4.52 -1.60
N VAL A 124 -2.12 -4.14 -0.66
CA VAL A 124 -0.79 -4.72 -0.42
C VAL A 124 -0.94 -5.82 0.62
N THR A 125 -0.33 -6.98 0.37
CA THR A 125 -0.32 -8.11 1.30
C THR A 125 1.07 -8.34 1.86
N GLU A 126 1.16 -8.97 3.03
CA GLU A 126 2.43 -9.37 3.64
C GLU A 126 3.29 -10.16 2.65
N LYS A 127 2.70 -11.11 1.92
CA LYS A 127 3.38 -11.89 0.90
C LYS A 127 4.02 -11.02 -0.18
N MET A 128 3.34 -9.98 -0.63
CA MET A 128 3.94 -9.06 -1.60
C MET A 128 5.16 -8.34 -1.02
N VAL A 129 5.11 -7.96 0.26
CA VAL A 129 6.25 -7.34 0.95
C VAL A 129 7.40 -8.34 1.07
N GLU A 130 7.10 -9.59 1.42
CA GLU A 130 8.07 -10.69 1.53
C GLU A 130 8.77 -10.97 0.20
N ASP A 131 8.03 -11.04 -0.90
CA ASP A 131 8.54 -11.39 -2.23
C ASP A 131 9.46 -10.29 -2.82
N LEU A 132 9.40 -9.06 -2.30
CA LEU A 132 10.25 -7.97 -2.75
C LEU A 132 11.67 -8.10 -2.20
N LYS A 133 12.63 -8.02 -3.13
CA LYS A 133 14.06 -8.06 -2.86
C LYS A 133 14.66 -6.68 -3.07
N GLU A 134 15.69 -6.38 -2.29
CA GLU A 134 16.51 -5.19 -2.49
C GLU A 134 17.11 -5.23 -3.90
N LYS A 135 16.98 -4.12 -4.64
CA LYS A 135 17.71 -3.96 -5.91
C LYS A 135 19.17 -3.73 -5.55
N LYS A 136 20.00 -4.73 -5.83
CA LYS A 136 21.47 -4.61 -5.83
C LYS A 136 21.96 -3.68 -6.92
#